data_AF-A0A925ICP0-F1
#
_entry.id   AF-A0A925ICP0-F1
#
_cell.length_a   1.000
_cell.length_b   1.000
_cell.length_c   1.000
_cell.angle_alpha   90.00
_cell.angle_beta   90.00
_cell.angle_gamma   90.00
#
_symmetry.space_group_name_H-M   'P 1'
#
loop_
_entity.id
_entity.type
_entity.pdbx_description
1 polymer ?
#
loop_
_entity_poly.entity_id
_entity_poly.type
_entity_poly.pdbx_seq_one_letter_code
_entity_poly.pdbx_strand_id
1 'polypeptide(L)'
;MIMEDSKLLETVERYISGQMSPDERVYFESLRKSNAEIDQLVVEHTFFLQQMNRYDRTKKFKSSLNDIHIDLAEKGAIKSTRLQGKAKVIYVFNRYKRTAALAASIAGITALSISILVSSVTPANQKNEIDVLSRAIKNLETKDEQQSREIYNIKYNIKKGSTTPAKITYTTGGTSFLIDAKGYLITNAHVIRNAKHIAVQNSNGKDFTAKVVFTDVPRDLAILKIDDTAFKAPLSIPYSIKKTTAEIAEPIYTLGFPRNDIVYGEGYLAATTGFNGDTLSCQIAIAANPGNSGGPILNRNGEVIGVLSGRQTAAEGVVFATQSKYIHQALSELQEDTTYQRVKLPATSSLKGMDKTHQVQKISPFVYMVKVN
;
A
#
# COMPACT_ATOMS: atom_id res chain seq x y z
N MET A 1 42.28 44.10 5.31
CA MET A 1 41.34 43.08 5.84
C MET A 1 40.18 43.04 4.85
N ILE A 2 40.09 41.99 4.04
CA ILE A 2 39.08 41.89 2.97
C ILE A 2 37.75 41.55 3.66
N MET A 3 36.79 42.46 3.56
CA MET A 3 35.43 42.24 4.04
C MET A 3 34.75 41.28 3.05
N GLU A 4 34.06 40.24 3.54
CA GLU A 4 33.31 39.32 2.67
C GLU A 4 32.27 40.09 1.83
N ASP A 5 32.17 39.76 0.54
CA ASP A 5 31.33 40.49 -0.44
C ASP A 5 29.85 40.58 -0.03
N SER A 6 29.32 39.55 0.64
CA SER A 6 27.96 39.52 1.18
C SER A 6 27.73 40.57 2.27
N LYS A 7 28.71 40.74 3.15
CA LYS A 7 28.68 41.70 4.26
C LYS A 7 28.85 43.13 3.77
N LEU A 8 29.60 43.33 2.68
CA LEU A 8 29.75 44.62 2.00
C LEU A 8 28.42 45.06 1.38
N LEU A 9 27.71 44.17 0.68
CA LEU A 9 26.43 44.49 0.05
C LEU A 9 25.35 44.86 1.07
N GLU A 10 25.23 44.11 2.16
CA GLU A 10 24.31 44.41 3.27
C GLU A 10 24.62 45.79 3.91
N THR A 11 25.91 46.10 4.06
CA THR A 11 26.36 47.40 4.58
C THR A 11 25.97 48.54 3.63
N VAL A 12 26.13 48.35 2.31
CA VAL A 12 25.69 49.32 1.29
C VAL A 12 24.18 49.55 1.35
N GLU A 13 23.39 48.49 1.51
CA GLU A 13 21.93 48.57 1.57
C GLU A 13 21.44 49.31 2.84
N ARG A 14 22.04 49.02 4.00
CA ARG A 14 21.77 49.75 5.25
C ARG A 14 22.13 51.24 5.14
N TYR A 15 23.22 51.56 4.43
CA TYR A 15 23.63 52.95 4.19
C TYR A 15 22.61 53.71 3.33
N ILE A 16 22.16 53.08 2.23
CA ILE A 16 21.20 53.69 1.28
C ILE A 16 19.80 53.82 1.90
N SER A 17 19.38 52.84 2.69
CA SER A 17 18.08 52.85 3.38
C SER A 17 18.03 53.74 4.63
N GLY A 18 19.16 54.29 5.07
CA GLY A 18 19.24 55.16 6.25
C GLY A 18 19.16 54.42 7.59
N GLN A 19 19.53 53.14 7.61
CA GLN A 19 19.46 52.25 8.78
C GLN A 19 20.78 52.13 9.56
N MET A 20 21.75 52.99 9.26
CA MET A 20 23.02 53.08 10.00
C MET A 20 22.92 54.07 11.16
N SER A 21 23.61 53.78 12.26
CA SER A 21 23.81 54.78 13.31
C SER A 21 24.67 55.96 12.80
N PRO A 22 24.63 57.14 13.45
CA PRO A 22 25.47 58.27 13.04
C PRO A 22 26.96 57.94 12.98
N ASP A 23 27.48 57.20 13.97
CA ASP A 23 28.89 56.83 14.03
C ASP A 23 29.27 55.82 12.94
N GLU A 24 28.42 54.81 12.70
CA GLU A 24 28.59 53.84 11.62
C GLU A 24 28.61 54.53 10.25
N ARG A 25 27.73 55.52 10.07
CA ARG A 25 27.61 56.26 8.81
C ARG A 25 28.86 57.09 8.53
N VAL A 26 29.40 57.80 9.53
CA VAL A 26 30.63 58.60 9.39
C VAL A 26 31.81 57.69 9.04
N TYR A 27 31.92 56.53 9.70
CA TYR A 27 32.95 55.54 9.37
C TYR A 27 32.81 55.02 7.93
N PHE A 28 31.60 54.66 7.50
CA PHE A 28 31.35 54.18 6.15
C PHE A 28 31.59 55.26 5.07
N GLU A 29 31.27 56.53 5.35
CA GLU A 29 31.59 57.65 4.45
C GLU A 29 33.11 57.87 4.33
N SER A 30 33.87 57.63 5.39
CA SER A 30 35.34 57.66 5.32
C SER A 30 35.90 56.50 4.48
N LEU A 31 35.27 55.32 4.54
CA LEU A 31 35.61 54.17 3.70
C LEU A 31 35.32 54.43 2.22
N ARG A 32 34.17 55.03 1.90
CA ARG A 32 33.85 55.44 0.51
C ARG A 32 34.86 56.44 -0.05
N LYS A 33 35.32 57.40 0.76
CA LYS A 33 36.33 58.39 0.33
C LYS A 33 37.72 57.79 0.12
N SER A 34 38.06 56.76 0.88
CA SER A 34 39.38 56.12 0.84
C SER A 34 39.44 54.92 -0.11
N ASN A 35 38.30 54.36 -0.52
CA ASN A 35 38.21 53.21 -1.42
C ASN A 35 37.22 53.46 -2.57
N ALA A 36 37.76 53.63 -3.77
CA ALA A 36 36.99 53.87 -4.99
C ALA A 36 36.06 52.71 -5.38
N GLU A 37 36.42 51.46 -5.07
CA GLU A 37 35.58 50.29 -5.37
C GLU A 37 34.31 50.27 -4.50
N ILE A 38 34.46 50.64 -3.21
CA ILE A 38 33.32 50.75 -2.29
C ILE A 38 32.40 51.91 -2.71
N ASP A 39 32.97 53.05 -3.13
CA ASP A 39 32.15 54.16 -3.62
C ASP A 39 31.39 53.80 -4.89
N GLN A 40 32.05 53.16 -5.86
CA GLN A 40 31.44 52.67 -7.09
C GLN A 40 30.29 51.69 -6.79
N LEU A 41 30.49 50.76 -5.87
CA LEU A 41 29.45 49.80 -5.46
C LEU A 41 28.21 50.50 -4.87
N VAL A 42 28.40 51.53 -4.04
CA VAL A 42 27.29 52.33 -3.50
C VAL A 42 26.52 53.05 -4.61
N VAL A 43 27.23 53.61 -5.60
CA VAL A 43 26.62 54.29 -6.75
C VAL A 43 25.82 53.31 -7.61
N GLU A 44 26.40 52.16 -7.97
CA GLU A 44 25.76 51.13 -8.78
C GLU A 44 24.51 50.56 -8.09
N HIS A 45 24.62 50.24 -6.80
CA HIS A 45 23.51 49.71 -6.03
C HIS A 45 22.38 50.75 -5.86
N THR A 46 22.73 52.02 -5.65
CA THR A 46 21.75 53.12 -5.62
C THR A 46 21.02 53.24 -6.96
N PHE A 47 21.74 53.17 -8.08
CA PHE A 47 21.15 53.19 -9.42
C PHE A 47 20.23 52.00 -9.65
N PHE A 48 20.64 50.79 -9.25
CA PHE A 48 19.82 49.59 -9.32
C PHE A 48 18.49 49.74 -8.57
N LEU A 49 18.54 50.22 -7.31
CA LEU A 49 17.33 50.48 -6.51
C LEU A 49 16.42 51.53 -7.16
N GLN A 50 16.98 52.58 -7.77
CA GLN A 50 16.21 53.56 -8.53
C GLN A 50 15.52 52.94 -9.75
N GLN A 51 16.18 52.03 -10.47
CA GLN A 51 15.59 51.33 -11.61
C GLN A 51 14.47 50.37 -11.18
N MET A 52 14.64 49.62 -10.09
CA MET A 52 13.57 48.81 -9.52
C MET A 52 12.35 49.66 -9.15
N ASN A 53 12.56 50.80 -8.50
CA ASN A 53 11.47 51.72 -8.15
C ASN A 53 10.80 52.35 -9.38
N ARG A 54 11.55 52.64 -10.46
CA ARG A 54 10.97 53.09 -11.73
C ARG A 54 10.11 51.99 -12.35
N TYR A 55 10.62 50.76 -12.39
CA TYR A 55 9.90 49.61 -12.90
C TYR A 55 8.59 49.35 -12.14
N ASP A 56 8.62 49.38 -10.80
CA ASP A 56 7.42 49.23 -9.98
C ASP A 56 6.39 50.33 -10.26
N ARG A 57 6.84 51.59 -10.37
CA ARG A 57 5.97 52.72 -10.76
C ARG A 57 5.35 52.52 -12.14
N THR A 58 6.13 52.10 -13.14
CA THR A 58 5.61 51.80 -14.48
C THR A 58 4.60 50.66 -14.45
N LYS A 59 4.86 49.61 -13.65
CA LYS A 59 3.95 48.47 -13.49
C LYS A 59 2.64 48.88 -12.83
N LYS A 60 2.70 49.65 -11.74
CA LYS A 60 1.52 50.21 -11.07
C LYS A 60 0.72 51.12 -12.00
N PHE A 61 1.39 52.03 -12.71
CA PHE A 61 0.75 52.91 -13.69
C PHE A 61 0.03 52.13 -14.80
N LYS A 62 0.67 51.10 -15.38
CA LYS A 62 0.01 50.20 -16.37
C LYS A 62 -1.20 49.49 -15.78
N SER A 63 -1.12 49.03 -14.54
CA SER A 63 -2.27 48.42 -13.84
C SER A 63 -3.41 49.42 -13.71
N SER A 64 -3.12 50.64 -13.23
CA SER A 64 -4.13 51.70 -13.08
C SER A 64 -4.76 52.08 -14.41
N LEU A 65 -3.98 52.19 -15.49
CA LEU A 65 -4.51 52.44 -16.84
C LEU A 65 -5.47 51.33 -17.28
N ASN A 66 -5.10 50.07 -17.03
CA ASN A 66 -5.95 48.93 -17.35
C ASN A 66 -7.24 48.92 -16.54
N ASP A 67 -7.18 49.23 -15.24
CA ASP A 67 -8.36 49.29 -14.38
C ASP A 67 -9.30 50.44 -14.78
N ILE A 68 -8.76 51.62 -15.09
CA ILE A 68 -9.54 52.75 -15.62
C ILE A 68 -10.16 52.41 -16.98
N HIS A 69 -9.40 51.76 -17.87
CA HIS A 69 -9.90 51.32 -19.18
C HIS A 69 -11.07 50.34 -19.03
N ILE A 70 -11.00 49.41 -18.07
CA ILE A 70 -12.08 48.47 -17.79
C ILE A 70 -13.31 49.19 -17.22
N ASP A 71 -13.13 50.06 -16.22
CA ASP A 71 -14.23 50.81 -15.60
C ASP A 71 -14.97 51.69 -16.63
N LEU A 72 -14.23 52.40 -17.49
CA LEU A 72 -14.81 53.20 -18.57
C LEU A 72 -15.52 52.35 -19.62
N ALA A 73 -15.00 51.15 -19.92
CA ALA A 73 -15.65 50.23 -20.85
C ALA A 73 -16.94 49.62 -20.25
N GLU A 74 -16.95 49.29 -18.95
CA GLU A 74 -18.15 48.80 -18.25
C GLU A 74 -19.24 49.87 -18.13
N LYS A 75 -18.86 51.13 -17.91
CA LYS A 75 -19.77 52.28 -17.91
C LYS A 75 -20.21 52.70 -19.31
N GLY A 76 -19.71 52.06 -20.37
CA GLY A 76 -20.05 52.37 -21.76
C GLY A 76 -19.46 53.68 -22.29
N ALA A 77 -18.55 54.32 -21.55
CA ALA A 77 -17.93 55.59 -21.91
C ALA A 77 -16.87 55.45 -23.03
N ILE A 78 -16.32 54.26 -23.24
CA ILE A 78 -15.39 53.95 -24.35
C ILE A 78 -15.79 52.66 -25.08
N LYS A 79 -15.55 52.63 -26.41
CA LYS A 79 -15.65 51.39 -27.19
C LYS A 79 -14.35 50.59 -27.03
N SER A 80 -14.37 49.52 -26.25
CA SER A 80 -13.29 48.52 -26.22
C SER A 80 -13.73 47.22 -26.90
N THR A 81 -12.78 46.49 -27.49
CA THR A 81 -13.02 45.14 -28.02
C THR A 81 -13.33 44.20 -26.87
N ARG A 82 -14.62 44.01 -26.56
CA ARG A 82 -15.12 43.13 -25.52
C ARG A 82 -14.47 41.75 -25.67
N LEU A 83 -13.67 41.30 -24.71
CA LEU A 83 -13.16 39.92 -24.69
C LEU A 83 -14.36 38.97 -24.68
N GLN A 84 -14.56 38.22 -25.77
CA GLN A 84 -15.65 37.25 -25.90
C GLN A 84 -15.16 35.81 -25.72
N GLY A 85 -16.06 34.94 -25.26
CA GLY A 85 -15.82 33.50 -25.16
C GLY A 85 -14.72 33.11 -24.17
N LYS A 86 -13.86 32.16 -24.58
CA LYS A 86 -12.84 31.52 -23.72
C LYS A 86 -11.83 32.51 -23.13
N ALA A 87 -11.52 33.59 -23.84
CA ALA A 87 -10.57 34.62 -23.37
C ALA A 87 -11.08 35.36 -22.12
N LYS A 88 -12.40 35.62 -22.03
CA LYS A 88 -13.02 36.22 -20.85
C LYS A 88 -12.92 35.30 -19.63
N VAL A 89 -13.17 34.00 -19.81
CA VAL A 89 -13.12 33.01 -18.74
C VAL A 89 -11.71 32.86 -18.19
N ILE A 90 -10.70 32.75 -19.07
CA ILE A 90 -9.29 32.63 -18.68
C ILE A 90 -8.83 33.90 -17.94
N TYR A 91 -9.24 35.08 -18.41
CA TYR A 91 -8.93 36.35 -17.76
C TYR A 91 -9.54 36.44 -16.35
N VAL A 92 -10.84 36.14 -16.21
CA VAL A 92 -11.55 36.16 -14.92
C VAL A 92 -10.94 35.14 -13.94
N PHE A 93 -10.66 33.91 -14.41
CA PHE A 93 -10.05 32.88 -13.58
C PHE A 93 -8.67 33.29 -13.07
N ASN A 94 -7.82 33.84 -13.94
CA ASN A 94 -6.48 34.30 -13.55
C ASN A 94 -6.51 35.51 -12.60
N ARG A 95 -7.53 36.38 -12.70
CA ARG A 95 -7.73 37.53 -11.81
C ARG A 95 -8.14 37.09 -10.40
N TYR A 96 -9.08 36.15 -10.28
CA TYR A 96 -9.70 35.81 -8.99
C TYR A 96 -9.16 34.52 -8.33
N LYS A 97 -8.27 33.76 -8.98
CA LYS A 97 -7.71 32.53 -8.37
C LYS A 97 -7.04 32.76 -7.01
N ARG A 98 -6.39 33.91 -6.80
CA ARG A 98 -5.74 34.25 -5.52
C ARG A 98 -6.75 34.59 -4.42
N THR A 99 -7.78 35.37 -4.74
CA THR A 99 -8.87 35.70 -3.80
C THR A 99 -9.72 34.47 -3.46
N ALA A 100 -9.96 33.59 -4.44
CA ALA A 100 -10.65 32.32 -4.21
C ALA A 100 -9.86 31.40 -3.27
N ALA A 101 -8.54 31.29 -3.45
CA ALA A 101 -7.67 30.49 -2.57
C ALA A 101 -7.65 31.01 -1.12
N LEU A 102 -7.65 32.34 -0.93
CA LEU A 102 -7.75 32.97 0.39
C LEU A 102 -9.09 32.66 1.06
N ALA A 103 -10.20 32.81 0.36
CA ALA A 103 -11.53 32.50 0.88
C ALA A 103 -11.68 31.00 1.24
N ALA A 104 -11.15 30.11 0.40
CA ALA A 104 -11.15 28.67 0.65
C ALA A 104 -10.33 28.29 1.90
N SER A 105 -9.21 28.96 2.13
CA SER A 105 -8.37 28.74 3.31
C SER A 105 -9.08 29.17 4.59
N ILE A 106 -9.74 30.33 4.57
CA ILE A 106 -10.54 30.82 5.71
C ILE A 106 -11.69 29.86 6.00
N ALA A 107 -12.43 29.43 4.98
CA ALA A 107 -13.52 28.47 5.13
C ALA A 107 -13.05 27.10 5.65
N GLY A 108 -11.87 26.64 5.22
CA GLY A 108 -11.26 25.40 5.72
C GLY A 108 -10.86 25.50 7.19
N ILE A 109 -10.22 26.60 7.58
CA ILE A 109 -9.80 26.84 8.97
C ILE A 109 -11.02 26.98 9.89
N THR A 110 -12.06 27.71 9.47
CA THR A 110 -13.29 27.83 10.27
C THR A 110 -14.02 26.50 10.41
N ALA A 111 -14.13 25.70 9.34
CA ALA A 111 -14.76 24.38 9.40
C ALA A 111 -14.01 23.39 10.31
N LEU A 112 -12.66 23.40 10.26
CA LEU A 112 -11.83 22.59 11.14
C LEU A 112 -11.95 23.03 12.59
N SER A 113 -11.96 24.35 12.84
CA SER A 113 -12.06 24.91 14.19
C SER A 113 -13.41 24.57 14.83
N ILE A 114 -14.51 24.68 14.06
CA ILE A 114 -15.86 24.27 14.49
C ILE A 114 -15.89 22.76 14.76
N SER A 115 -15.28 21.93 13.90
CA SER A 115 -15.24 20.47 14.11
C SER A 115 -14.48 20.09 15.39
N ILE A 116 -13.35 20.74 15.68
CA ILE A 116 -12.58 20.53 16.91
C ILE A 116 -13.40 20.96 18.12
N LEU A 117 -14.04 22.13 18.08
CA LEU A 117 -14.85 22.65 19.18
C LEU A 117 -16.08 21.77 19.47
N VAL A 118 -16.76 21.29 18.42
CA VAL A 118 -17.86 20.33 18.53
C VAL A 118 -17.35 19.03 19.13
N SER A 119 -16.19 18.53 18.70
CA SER A 119 -15.58 17.31 19.26
C SER A 119 -15.16 17.46 20.73
N SER A 120 -14.79 18.66 21.19
CA SER A 120 -14.35 18.88 22.58
C SER A 120 -15.49 19.18 23.55
N VAL A 121 -16.60 19.74 23.06
CA VAL A 121 -17.73 20.18 23.91
C VAL A 121 -18.89 19.18 23.87
N THR A 122 -19.01 18.34 22.84
CA THR A 122 -20.06 17.31 22.79
C THR A 122 -19.69 16.16 23.72
N PRO A 123 -20.49 15.86 24.77
CA PRO A 123 -20.27 14.66 25.57
C PRO A 123 -20.35 13.43 24.66
N ALA A 124 -19.35 12.56 24.72
CA ALA A 124 -19.35 11.30 23.98
C ALA A 124 -20.54 10.46 24.45
N ASN A 125 -21.66 10.56 23.72
CA ASN A 125 -22.87 9.85 24.05
C ASN A 125 -22.67 8.34 23.81
N GLN A 126 -23.23 7.57 24.72
CA GLN A 126 -23.08 6.15 25.02
C GLN A 126 -23.59 5.20 23.91
N LYS A 127 -23.33 5.50 22.64
CA LYS A 127 -23.73 4.64 21.51
C LYS A 127 -22.81 3.45 21.32
N ASN A 128 -21.53 3.56 21.67
CA ASN A 128 -20.59 2.45 21.51
C ASN A 128 -20.81 1.35 22.54
N GLU A 129 -21.20 1.67 23.78
CA GLU A 129 -21.48 0.65 24.79
C GLU A 129 -22.79 -0.10 24.50
N ILE A 130 -23.84 0.57 24.04
CA ILE A 130 -25.10 -0.11 23.69
C ILE A 130 -24.95 -0.96 22.44
N ASP A 131 -24.16 -0.54 21.44
CA ASP A 131 -23.92 -1.34 20.23
C ASP A 131 -22.98 -2.52 20.51
N VAL A 132 -21.94 -2.33 21.33
CA VAL A 132 -21.06 -3.42 21.78
C VAL A 132 -21.81 -4.39 22.68
N LEU A 133 -22.67 -3.90 23.57
CA LEU A 133 -23.49 -4.73 24.45
C LEU A 133 -24.59 -5.45 23.65
N SER A 134 -25.24 -4.81 22.69
CA SER A 134 -26.23 -5.44 21.80
C SER A 134 -25.59 -6.49 20.90
N ARG A 135 -24.36 -6.25 20.41
CA ARG A 135 -23.57 -7.25 19.68
C ARG A 135 -23.10 -8.38 20.58
N ALA A 136 -22.71 -8.09 21.83
CA ALA A 136 -22.34 -9.09 22.82
C ALA A 136 -23.55 -9.96 23.20
N ILE A 137 -24.72 -9.37 23.41
CA ILE A 137 -25.99 -10.07 23.68
C ILE A 137 -26.40 -10.91 22.46
N LYS A 138 -26.32 -10.37 21.24
CA LYS A 138 -26.60 -11.14 20.01
C LYS A 138 -25.61 -12.29 19.78
N ASN A 139 -24.34 -12.10 20.15
CA ASN A 139 -23.32 -13.15 20.11
C ASN A 139 -23.52 -14.19 21.23
N LEU A 140 -24.08 -13.80 22.37
CA LEU A 140 -24.46 -14.71 23.46
C LEU A 140 -25.73 -15.49 23.10
N GLU A 141 -26.72 -14.85 22.48
CA GLU A 141 -27.96 -15.48 22.02
C GLU A 141 -27.68 -16.48 20.88
N THR A 142 -26.82 -16.13 19.93
CA THR A 142 -26.36 -17.08 18.89
C THR A 142 -25.51 -18.22 19.46
N LYS A 143 -24.68 -17.97 20.49
CA LYS A 143 -23.98 -19.03 21.22
C LYS A 143 -24.95 -19.92 22.00
N ASP A 144 -25.96 -19.37 22.63
CA ASP A 144 -26.96 -20.10 23.41
C ASP A 144 -27.88 -20.93 22.50
N GLU A 145 -28.23 -20.42 21.32
CA GLU A 145 -28.92 -21.19 20.29
C GLU A 145 -28.05 -22.31 19.69
N GLN A 146 -26.75 -22.05 19.48
CA GLN A 146 -25.82 -23.07 19.03
C GLN A 146 -25.62 -24.14 20.10
N GLN A 147 -25.48 -23.73 21.36
CA GLN A 147 -25.32 -24.61 22.51
C GLN A 147 -26.59 -25.40 22.77
N SER A 148 -27.77 -24.79 22.63
CA SER A 148 -29.06 -25.46 22.70
C SER A 148 -29.26 -26.45 21.54
N ARG A 149 -28.80 -26.14 20.33
CA ARG A 149 -28.78 -27.07 19.19
C ARG A 149 -27.78 -28.21 19.38
N GLU A 150 -26.60 -27.93 19.94
CA GLU A 150 -25.62 -28.98 20.29
C GLU A 150 -26.14 -29.86 21.42
N ILE A 151 -26.77 -29.30 22.47
CA ILE A 151 -27.42 -30.06 23.54
C ILE A 151 -28.60 -30.88 23.00
N TYR A 152 -29.40 -30.32 22.09
CA TYR A 152 -30.49 -31.04 21.43
C TYR A 152 -29.95 -32.20 20.59
N ASN A 153 -28.90 -31.97 19.80
CA ASN A 153 -28.25 -33.01 19.00
C ASN A 153 -27.55 -34.06 19.87
N ILE A 154 -26.94 -33.68 20.99
CA ILE A 154 -26.35 -34.60 21.96
C ILE A 154 -27.44 -35.45 22.62
N LYS A 155 -28.55 -34.84 23.09
CA LYS A 155 -29.70 -35.59 23.62
C LYS A 155 -30.33 -36.51 22.58
N TYR A 156 -30.41 -36.06 21.33
CA TYR A 156 -30.91 -36.85 20.21
C TYR A 156 -29.99 -38.04 19.89
N ASN A 157 -28.67 -37.82 19.86
CA ASN A 157 -27.66 -38.85 19.60
C ASN A 157 -27.50 -39.85 20.77
N ILE A 158 -27.64 -39.39 22.03
CA ILE A 158 -27.68 -40.25 23.22
C ILE A 158 -28.93 -41.15 23.20
N LYS A 159 -30.08 -40.64 22.75
CA LYS A 159 -31.30 -41.45 22.59
C LYS A 159 -31.24 -42.45 21.43
N LYS A 160 -30.36 -42.26 20.45
CA LYS A 160 -30.30 -43.08 19.23
C LYS A 160 -29.10 -44.04 19.14
N GLY A 161 -28.24 -44.09 20.15
CA GLY A 161 -27.09 -45.00 20.19
C GLY A 161 -26.10 -44.82 19.03
N SER A 162 -26.08 -43.64 18.39
CA SER A 162 -25.23 -43.37 17.24
C SER A 162 -23.87 -42.84 17.70
N THR A 163 -22.85 -43.67 17.61
CA THR A 163 -21.44 -43.28 17.71
C THR A 163 -21.07 -42.39 16.52
N THR A 164 -21.34 -41.10 16.62
CA THR A 164 -20.83 -40.10 15.67
C THR A 164 -19.32 -39.97 15.90
N PRO A 165 -18.46 -40.07 14.87
CA PRO A 165 -17.03 -39.84 15.03
C PRO A 165 -16.80 -38.44 15.62
N ALA A 166 -15.88 -38.34 16.58
CA ALA A 166 -15.58 -37.09 17.27
C ALA A 166 -15.35 -35.95 16.26
N LYS A 167 -16.04 -34.82 16.45
CA LYS A 167 -15.89 -33.62 15.62
C LYS A 167 -14.43 -33.15 15.72
N ILE A 168 -13.68 -33.28 14.64
CA ILE A 168 -12.27 -32.84 14.58
C ILE A 168 -12.26 -31.31 14.71
N THR A 169 -11.64 -30.81 15.78
CA THR A 169 -11.39 -29.36 15.94
C THR A 169 -10.14 -29.01 15.15
N TYR A 170 -10.30 -28.18 14.13
CA TYR A 170 -9.16 -27.63 13.39
C TYR A 170 -8.74 -26.27 13.95
N THR A 171 -7.44 -26.04 13.95
CA THR A 171 -6.76 -24.75 14.11
C THR A 171 -6.25 -24.25 12.76
N THR A 172 -6.11 -22.94 12.61
CA THR A 172 -5.62 -22.32 11.38
C THR A 172 -4.09 -22.45 11.30
N GLY A 173 -3.59 -23.10 10.25
CA GLY A 173 -2.17 -23.45 10.10
C GLY A 173 -1.39 -22.60 9.09
N GLY A 174 -2.06 -22.02 8.08
CA GLY A 174 -1.39 -21.25 7.03
C GLY A 174 -2.20 -21.10 5.75
N THR A 175 -1.51 -20.90 4.64
CA THR A 175 -2.05 -20.74 3.29
C THR A 175 -1.55 -21.88 2.38
N SER A 176 -2.33 -22.22 1.37
CA SER A 176 -1.96 -23.11 0.27
C SER A 176 -2.55 -22.57 -1.04
N PHE A 177 -2.06 -23.05 -2.17
CA PHE A 177 -2.64 -22.72 -3.48
C PHE A 177 -2.58 -23.89 -4.45
N LEU A 178 -3.50 -23.92 -5.42
CA LEU A 178 -3.57 -24.99 -6.41
C LEU A 178 -2.36 -25.00 -7.34
N ILE A 179 -1.80 -26.17 -7.55
CA ILE A 179 -0.73 -26.44 -8.54
C ILE A 179 -1.19 -27.38 -9.65
N ASP A 180 -2.33 -28.06 -9.48
CA ASP A 180 -3.04 -28.80 -10.54
C ASP A 180 -4.56 -28.72 -10.26
N ALA A 181 -5.34 -28.46 -11.30
CA ALA A 181 -6.80 -28.33 -11.22
C ALA A 181 -7.51 -29.58 -10.65
N LYS A 182 -6.86 -30.75 -10.66
CA LYS A 182 -7.33 -31.99 -10.03
C LYS A 182 -7.35 -31.93 -8.49
N GLY A 183 -7.07 -30.77 -7.90
CA GLY A 183 -7.13 -30.53 -6.46
C GLY A 183 -5.81 -30.80 -5.76
N TYR A 184 -4.68 -30.65 -6.46
CA TYR A 184 -3.36 -30.70 -5.83
C TYR A 184 -2.96 -29.29 -5.41
N LEU A 185 -2.63 -29.11 -4.15
CA LEU A 185 -2.21 -27.85 -3.56
C LEU A 185 -0.78 -27.96 -3.07
N ILE A 186 -0.11 -26.82 -3.00
CA ILE A 186 1.17 -26.71 -2.31
C ILE A 186 1.06 -25.77 -1.11
N THR A 187 1.79 -26.10 -0.06
CA THR A 187 1.97 -25.29 1.15
C THR A 187 3.35 -25.54 1.75
N ASN A 188 3.66 -24.97 2.91
CA ASN A 188 4.89 -25.29 3.61
C ASN A 188 4.80 -26.59 4.42
N ALA A 189 5.90 -27.33 4.51
CA ALA A 189 5.97 -28.54 5.34
C ALA A 189 5.75 -28.23 6.83
N HIS A 190 6.22 -27.08 7.32
CA HIS A 190 6.00 -26.68 8.72
C HIS A 190 4.53 -26.39 9.06
N VAL A 191 3.71 -25.98 8.08
CA VAL A 191 2.28 -25.68 8.27
C VAL A 191 1.48 -26.93 8.60
N ILE A 192 1.89 -28.08 8.05
CA ILE A 192 1.20 -29.37 8.21
C ILE A 192 1.91 -30.32 9.17
N ARG A 193 2.93 -29.84 9.88
CA ARG A 193 3.74 -30.67 10.76
C ARG A 193 2.90 -31.23 11.90
N ASN A 194 2.98 -32.55 12.11
CA ASN A 194 2.23 -33.30 13.13
C ASN A 194 0.70 -33.29 12.97
N ALA A 195 0.17 -32.76 11.87
CA ALA A 195 -1.27 -32.76 11.60
C ALA A 195 -1.75 -34.20 11.38
N LYS A 196 -2.77 -34.63 12.12
CA LYS A 196 -3.43 -35.93 11.91
C LYS A 196 -4.51 -35.83 10.83
N HIS A 197 -5.16 -34.67 10.77
CA HIS A 197 -6.22 -34.34 9.85
C HIS A 197 -5.94 -32.97 9.26
N ILE A 198 -6.15 -32.85 7.95
CA ILE A 198 -5.95 -31.61 7.21
C ILE A 198 -7.25 -31.28 6.49
N ALA A 199 -7.68 -30.04 6.61
CA ALA A 199 -8.71 -29.46 5.79
C ALA A 199 -8.17 -28.21 5.09
N VAL A 200 -8.73 -27.88 3.93
CA VAL A 200 -8.47 -26.63 3.23
C VAL A 200 -9.77 -25.86 3.06
N GLN A 201 -9.76 -24.57 3.37
CA GLN A 201 -10.91 -23.69 3.22
C GLN A 201 -10.72 -22.79 2.01
N ASN A 202 -11.71 -22.74 1.11
CA ASN A 202 -11.67 -21.82 -0.03
C ASN A 202 -12.04 -20.38 0.37
N SER A 203 -11.90 -19.44 -0.57
CA SER A 203 -12.27 -18.03 -0.38
C SER A 203 -13.73 -17.76 0.00
N ASN A 204 -14.61 -18.76 -0.15
CA ASN A 204 -16.03 -18.66 0.20
C ASN A 204 -16.34 -19.26 1.59
N GLY A 205 -15.32 -19.65 2.35
CA GLY A 205 -15.47 -20.22 3.68
C GLY A 205 -15.84 -21.72 3.71
N LYS A 206 -15.85 -22.40 2.55
CA LYS A 206 -16.16 -23.83 2.47
C LYS A 206 -14.91 -24.67 2.72
N ASP A 207 -15.02 -25.60 3.65
CA ASP A 207 -13.97 -26.57 4.00
C ASP A 207 -14.03 -27.80 3.11
N PHE A 208 -12.86 -28.35 2.79
CA PHE A 208 -12.67 -29.62 2.08
C PHE A 208 -11.64 -30.46 2.81
N THR A 209 -11.88 -31.76 2.92
CA THR A 209 -10.89 -32.69 3.46
C THR A 209 -9.69 -32.81 2.50
N ALA A 210 -8.47 -32.85 3.04
CA ALA A 210 -7.26 -33.02 2.26
C ALA A 210 -6.29 -34.02 2.91
N LYS A 211 -5.44 -34.62 2.08
CA LYS A 211 -4.38 -35.55 2.51
C LYS A 211 -3.02 -35.05 2.05
N VAL A 212 -1.99 -35.31 2.83
CA VAL A 212 -0.60 -35.11 2.40
C VAL A 212 -0.23 -36.21 1.42
N VAL A 213 0.23 -35.85 0.23
CA VAL A 213 0.74 -36.81 -0.77
C VAL A 213 2.25 -36.75 -0.94
N PHE A 214 2.88 -35.65 -0.54
CA PHE A 214 4.33 -35.50 -0.56
C PHE A 214 4.78 -34.46 0.48
N THR A 215 5.94 -34.69 1.09
CA THR A 215 6.57 -33.74 2.03
C THR A 215 8.06 -33.67 1.77
N ASP A 216 8.56 -32.45 1.66
CA ASP A 216 9.97 -32.12 1.52
C ASP A 216 10.36 -31.17 2.65
N VAL A 217 10.84 -31.76 3.75
CA VAL A 217 11.20 -31.02 4.96
C VAL A 217 12.40 -30.08 4.74
N PRO A 218 13.48 -30.48 4.03
CA PRO A 218 14.59 -29.58 3.73
C PRO A 218 14.17 -28.31 2.98
N ARG A 219 13.30 -28.41 1.96
CA ARG A 219 12.84 -27.26 1.17
C ARG A 219 11.61 -26.56 1.75
N ASP A 220 11.09 -27.08 2.87
CA ASP A 220 9.87 -26.62 3.54
C ASP A 220 8.64 -26.61 2.63
N LEU A 221 8.45 -27.66 1.83
CA LEU A 221 7.32 -27.80 0.91
C LEU A 221 6.50 -29.06 1.23
N ALA A 222 5.19 -28.97 1.06
CA ALA A 222 4.29 -30.13 1.10
C ALA A 222 3.25 -30.03 -0.01
N ILE A 223 2.96 -31.16 -0.66
CA ILE A 223 1.88 -31.28 -1.65
C ILE A 223 0.70 -31.97 -0.97
N LEU A 224 -0.46 -31.32 -1.04
CA LEU A 224 -1.73 -31.81 -0.53
C LEU A 224 -2.63 -32.21 -1.69
N LYS A 225 -3.50 -33.19 -1.47
CA LYS A 225 -4.59 -33.55 -2.39
C LYS A 225 -5.93 -33.38 -1.68
N ILE A 226 -6.82 -32.59 -2.26
CA ILE A 226 -8.22 -32.53 -1.81
C ILE A 226 -8.87 -33.89 -2.05
N ASP A 227 -9.40 -34.47 -0.98
CA ASP A 227 -10.09 -35.77 -0.94
C ASP A 227 -11.51 -35.57 -0.40
N ASP A 228 -12.31 -34.83 -1.16
CA ASP A 228 -13.67 -34.43 -0.79
C ASP A 228 -14.58 -34.47 -2.02
N THR A 229 -15.68 -35.21 -1.94
CA THR A 229 -16.63 -35.39 -3.05
C THR A 229 -17.35 -34.09 -3.42
N ALA A 230 -17.38 -33.11 -2.50
CA ALA A 230 -17.99 -31.82 -2.74
C ALA A 230 -17.06 -30.82 -3.45
N PHE A 231 -15.79 -31.20 -3.70
CA PHE A 231 -14.84 -30.41 -4.47
C PHE A 231 -15.14 -30.51 -5.96
N LYS A 232 -15.26 -29.34 -6.61
CA LYS A 232 -15.41 -29.22 -8.05
C LYS A 232 -14.13 -28.67 -8.63
N ALA A 233 -13.42 -29.48 -9.42
CA ALA A 233 -12.20 -29.08 -10.08
C ALA A 233 -12.46 -27.87 -11.02
N PRO A 234 -11.67 -26.79 -10.93
CA PRO A 234 -11.75 -25.71 -11.89
C PRO A 234 -11.31 -26.18 -13.29
N LEU A 235 -11.76 -25.51 -14.34
CA LEU A 235 -11.37 -25.84 -15.72
C LEU A 235 -9.88 -25.57 -15.99
N SER A 236 -9.36 -24.48 -15.42
CA SER A 236 -7.97 -24.07 -15.58
C SER A 236 -7.51 -23.23 -14.39
N ILE A 237 -6.20 -23.21 -14.17
CA ILE A 237 -5.54 -22.31 -13.21
C ILE A 237 -5.02 -21.09 -13.99
N PRO A 238 -5.27 -19.85 -13.52
CA PRO A 238 -5.01 -18.67 -14.34
C PRO A 238 -3.54 -18.22 -14.34
N TYR A 239 -2.71 -18.68 -13.41
CA TYR A 239 -1.29 -18.37 -13.28
C TYR A 239 -0.41 -19.56 -13.68
N SER A 240 0.86 -19.30 -13.99
CA SER A 240 1.88 -20.34 -14.23
C SER A 240 2.87 -20.48 -13.08
N ILE A 241 3.66 -21.57 -13.05
CA ILE A 241 4.79 -21.71 -12.12
C ILE A 241 6.11 -21.46 -12.87
N LYS A 242 6.81 -20.37 -12.53
CA LYS A 242 8.07 -19.97 -13.19
C LYS A 242 9.14 -21.04 -12.97
N LYS A 243 9.86 -21.43 -14.02
CA LYS A 243 10.97 -22.40 -13.94
C LYS A 243 12.30 -21.75 -13.60
N THR A 244 12.48 -20.51 -14.02
CA THR A 244 13.70 -19.74 -13.81
C THR A 244 13.66 -19.00 -12.48
N THR A 245 14.83 -18.70 -11.95
CA THR A 245 14.98 -17.84 -10.77
C THR A 245 14.44 -16.45 -11.08
N ALA A 246 13.80 -15.82 -10.09
CA ALA A 246 13.37 -14.43 -10.18
C ALA A 246 14.56 -13.46 -10.00
N GLU A 247 14.39 -12.24 -10.51
CA GLU A 247 15.46 -11.23 -10.53
C GLU A 247 15.34 -10.26 -9.35
N ILE A 248 16.47 -9.68 -8.92
CA ILE A 248 16.48 -8.63 -7.90
C ILE A 248 15.64 -7.45 -8.39
N ALA A 249 14.88 -6.85 -7.48
CA ALA A 249 13.92 -5.78 -7.74
C ALA A 249 12.72 -6.17 -8.62
N GLU A 250 12.53 -7.45 -8.94
CA GLU A 250 11.30 -7.92 -9.60
C GLU A 250 10.09 -7.61 -8.69
N PRO A 251 9.09 -6.85 -9.17
CA PRO A 251 7.90 -6.52 -8.37
C PRO A 251 7.02 -7.74 -8.17
N ILE A 252 6.62 -7.98 -6.92
CA ILE A 252 5.88 -9.17 -6.51
C ILE A 252 4.65 -8.81 -5.68
N TYR A 253 3.75 -9.77 -5.57
CA TYR A 253 2.62 -9.72 -4.65
C TYR A 253 2.26 -11.12 -4.16
N THR A 254 1.53 -11.18 -3.04
CA THR A 254 1.05 -12.42 -2.44
C THR A 254 -0.41 -12.31 -2.04
N LEU A 255 -1.05 -13.47 -1.91
CA LEU A 255 -2.38 -13.63 -1.36
C LEU A 255 -2.29 -14.71 -0.28
N GLY A 256 -2.78 -14.42 0.91
CA GLY A 256 -2.75 -15.37 2.02
C GLY A 256 -3.87 -15.17 3.02
N PHE A 257 -3.96 -16.06 3.99
CA PHE A 257 -4.98 -16.07 5.04
C PHE A 257 -4.34 -15.80 6.41
N PRO A 258 -3.92 -14.56 6.71
CA PRO A 258 -3.50 -14.20 8.07
C PRO A 258 -4.69 -14.11 9.05
N ARG A 259 -5.90 -14.14 8.50
CA ARG A 259 -7.20 -14.20 9.18
C ARG A 259 -8.16 -15.01 8.30
N ASN A 260 -9.44 -15.06 8.66
CA ASN A 260 -10.47 -15.81 7.91
C ASN A 260 -10.79 -15.27 6.50
N ASP A 261 -10.05 -14.27 6.01
CA ASP A 261 -10.21 -13.67 4.69
C ASP A 261 -8.85 -13.55 4.00
N ILE A 262 -8.88 -13.58 2.65
CA ILE A 262 -7.69 -13.32 1.83
C ILE A 262 -7.20 -11.89 2.08
N VAL A 263 -5.90 -11.77 2.33
CA VAL A 263 -5.18 -10.51 2.44
C VAL A 263 -4.15 -10.41 1.33
N TYR A 264 -4.16 -9.27 0.64
CA TYR A 264 -3.18 -8.90 -0.35
C TYR A 264 -1.95 -8.28 0.29
N GLY A 265 -0.76 -8.67 -0.17
CA GLY A 265 0.50 -8.01 0.14
C GLY A 265 1.29 -7.76 -1.13
N GLU A 266 2.06 -6.69 -1.17
CA GLU A 266 2.93 -6.35 -2.30
C GLU A 266 4.34 -5.97 -1.85
N GLY A 267 5.28 -6.10 -2.79
CA GLY A 267 6.69 -5.94 -2.49
C GLY A 267 7.57 -6.14 -3.70
N TYR A 268 8.83 -6.46 -3.44
CA TYR A 268 9.83 -6.80 -4.46
C TYR A 268 10.75 -7.91 -3.96
N LEU A 269 11.41 -8.59 -4.88
CA LEU A 269 12.49 -9.52 -4.54
C LEU A 269 13.73 -8.74 -4.13
N ALA A 270 14.21 -8.97 -2.91
CA ALA A 270 15.34 -8.25 -2.31
C ALA A 270 16.68 -8.94 -2.59
N ALA A 271 16.72 -10.28 -2.52
CA ALA A 271 17.91 -11.07 -2.85
C ALA A 271 17.53 -12.43 -3.43
N THR A 272 18.36 -12.96 -4.33
CA THR A 272 18.15 -14.26 -4.98
C THR A 272 18.52 -15.46 -4.11
N THR A 273 19.06 -15.22 -2.92
CA THR A 273 19.38 -16.23 -1.90
C THR A 273 18.75 -15.82 -0.57
N GLY A 274 18.59 -16.79 0.31
CA GLY A 274 18.17 -16.57 1.69
C GLY A 274 19.34 -16.20 2.62
N PHE A 275 19.05 -16.29 3.92
CA PHE A 275 20.01 -16.03 4.99
C PHE A 275 21.28 -16.90 4.84
N ASN A 276 22.45 -16.32 5.10
CA ASN A 276 23.76 -17.00 4.98
C ASN A 276 23.99 -17.72 3.63
N GLY A 277 23.41 -17.22 2.54
CA GLY A 277 23.59 -17.79 1.20
C GLY A 277 22.76 -19.05 0.93
N ASP A 278 21.70 -19.30 1.71
CA ASP A 278 20.75 -20.39 1.41
C ASP A 278 20.22 -20.26 -0.03
N THR A 279 20.50 -21.27 -0.85
CA THR A 279 20.10 -21.30 -2.27
C THR A 279 18.68 -21.84 -2.47
N LEU A 280 18.07 -22.41 -1.42
CA LEU A 280 16.72 -22.94 -1.45
C LEU A 280 15.66 -21.81 -1.43
N SER A 281 15.99 -20.72 -0.76
CA SER A 281 15.12 -19.57 -0.57
C SER A 281 15.61 -18.32 -1.29
N CYS A 282 14.72 -17.34 -1.41
CA CYS A 282 15.04 -15.97 -1.81
C CYS A 282 14.50 -15.00 -0.75
N GLN A 283 15.15 -13.86 -0.62
CA GLN A 283 14.70 -12.80 0.26
C GLN A 283 13.72 -11.89 -0.46
N ILE A 284 12.62 -11.54 0.20
CA ILE A 284 11.59 -10.65 -0.32
C ILE A 284 11.27 -9.53 0.67
N ALA A 285 10.91 -8.37 0.15
CA ALA A 285 10.47 -7.22 0.93
C ALA A 285 8.95 -7.14 0.88
N ILE A 286 8.26 -7.88 1.74
CA ILE A 286 6.80 -7.89 1.87
C ILE A 286 6.41 -7.93 3.35
N ALA A 287 5.27 -7.34 3.72
CA ALA A 287 4.74 -7.52 5.07
C ALA A 287 4.20 -8.95 5.23
N ALA A 288 4.88 -9.78 6.02
CA ALA A 288 4.46 -11.15 6.30
C ALA A 288 3.95 -11.27 7.75
N ASN A 289 2.66 -11.57 7.88
CA ASN A 289 2.02 -11.89 9.16
C ASN A 289 1.84 -13.41 9.30
N PRO A 290 1.67 -13.94 10.53
CA PRO A 290 1.25 -15.32 10.74
C PRO A 290 0.03 -15.67 9.88
N GLY A 291 0.02 -16.86 9.27
CA GLY A 291 -1.03 -17.35 8.37
C GLY A 291 -0.76 -17.16 6.88
N ASN A 292 0.18 -16.29 6.48
CA ASN A 292 0.58 -16.16 5.07
C ASN A 292 1.51 -17.31 4.60
N SER A 293 2.16 -18.04 5.52
CA SER A 293 3.03 -19.19 5.20
C SER A 293 2.36 -20.17 4.25
N GLY A 294 3.02 -20.50 3.15
CA GLY A 294 2.52 -21.40 2.11
C GLY A 294 1.75 -20.69 0.99
N GLY A 295 1.57 -19.38 1.08
CA GLY A 295 0.95 -18.56 0.03
C GLY A 295 1.84 -18.38 -1.21
N PRO A 296 1.24 -18.17 -2.39
CA PRO A 296 1.99 -17.94 -3.62
C PRO A 296 2.61 -16.55 -3.64
N ILE A 297 3.86 -16.45 -4.11
CA ILE A 297 4.48 -15.18 -4.51
C ILE A 297 4.41 -15.07 -6.02
N LEU A 298 3.71 -14.05 -6.53
CA LEU A 298 3.48 -13.83 -7.96
C LEU A 298 4.18 -12.57 -8.46
N ASN A 299 4.70 -12.61 -9.68
CA ASN A 299 5.19 -11.42 -10.37
C ASN A 299 4.09 -10.72 -11.20
N ARG A 300 4.40 -9.60 -11.85
CA ARG A 300 3.43 -8.84 -12.67
C ARG A 300 2.80 -9.61 -13.83
N ASN A 301 3.44 -10.69 -14.30
CA ASN A 301 2.93 -11.54 -15.37
C ASN A 301 1.95 -12.62 -14.85
N GLY A 302 1.72 -12.69 -13.54
CA GLY A 302 0.96 -13.77 -12.91
C GLY A 302 1.70 -15.10 -12.95
N GLU A 303 3.02 -15.06 -12.85
CA GLU A 303 3.87 -16.25 -12.70
C GLU A 303 4.21 -16.40 -11.22
N VAL A 304 3.97 -17.57 -10.66
CA VAL A 304 4.40 -17.92 -9.29
C VAL A 304 5.91 -18.11 -9.32
N ILE A 305 6.61 -17.27 -8.56
CA ILE A 305 8.08 -17.28 -8.44
C ILE A 305 8.56 -17.96 -7.15
N GLY A 306 7.65 -18.27 -6.22
CA GLY A 306 7.98 -18.95 -4.99
C GLY A 306 6.79 -19.17 -4.06
N VAL A 307 7.06 -19.82 -2.94
CA VAL A 307 6.12 -20.08 -1.84
C VAL A 307 6.60 -19.32 -0.61
N LEU A 308 5.77 -18.43 -0.08
CA LEU A 308 6.11 -17.63 1.09
C LEU A 308 6.41 -18.54 2.30
N SER A 309 7.54 -18.34 2.98
CA SER A 309 7.88 -19.07 4.21
C SER A 309 7.88 -18.12 5.42
N GLY A 310 7.07 -18.46 6.42
CA GLY A 310 7.03 -17.73 7.69
C GLY A 310 8.09 -18.14 8.71
N ARG A 311 9.05 -19.02 8.36
CA ARG A 311 10.04 -19.58 9.31
C ARG A 311 10.93 -18.53 10.00
N GLN A 312 11.11 -17.35 9.41
CA GLN A 312 12.19 -16.44 9.80
C GLN A 312 11.75 -14.98 10.03
N THR A 313 10.44 -14.74 10.17
CA THR A 313 9.88 -13.39 10.32
C THR A 313 10.17 -12.73 11.66
N ALA A 314 10.69 -13.46 12.67
CA ALA A 314 10.70 -12.97 14.05
C ALA A 314 12.00 -12.31 14.56
N ALA A 315 13.15 -12.45 13.87
CA ALA A 315 14.44 -12.00 14.43
C ALA A 315 15.01 -10.72 13.78
N GLU A 316 14.77 -10.48 12.49
CA GLU A 316 15.50 -9.42 11.74
C GLU A 316 14.63 -8.59 10.77
N GLY A 317 13.30 -8.78 10.76
CA GLY A 317 12.40 -8.05 9.85
C GLY A 317 12.52 -8.47 8.38
N VAL A 318 13.08 -9.64 8.12
CA VAL A 318 13.31 -10.21 6.78
C VAL A 318 12.31 -11.32 6.49
N VAL A 319 11.82 -11.38 5.25
CA VAL A 319 10.89 -12.40 4.78
C VAL A 319 11.52 -13.22 3.67
N PHE A 320 11.29 -14.53 3.71
CA PHE A 320 11.85 -15.46 2.73
C PHE A 320 10.75 -16.23 2.00
N ALA A 321 11.08 -16.69 0.79
CA ALA A 321 10.23 -17.58 0.02
C ALA A 321 11.05 -18.73 -0.57
N THR A 322 10.52 -19.94 -0.55
CA THR A 322 11.11 -21.08 -1.27
C THR A 322 10.93 -20.84 -2.78
N GLN A 323 11.99 -20.96 -3.56
CA GLN A 323 11.96 -20.62 -4.99
C GLN A 323 11.06 -21.58 -5.80
N SER A 324 10.36 -21.08 -6.82
CA SER A 324 9.41 -21.88 -7.63
C SER A 324 10.05 -23.06 -8.36
N LYS A 325 11.36 -23.02 -8.66
CA LYS A 325 12.09 -24.15 -9.25
C LYS A 325 12.00 -25.42 -8.37
N TYR A 326 11.88 -25.26 -7.05
CA TYR A 326 11.73 -26.38 -6.13
C TYR A 326 10.32 -26.96 -6.12
N ILE A 327 9.30 -26.23 -6.60
CA ILE A 327 7.96 -26.79 -6.86
C ILE A 327 8.04 -27.79 -8.01
N HIS A 328 8.82 -27.50 -9.05
CA HIS A 328 9.07 -28.43 -10.15
C HIS A 328 9.81 -29.68 -9.66
N GLN A 329 10.85 -29.52 -8.83
CA GLN A 329 11.58 -30.65 -8.24
C GLN A 329 10.69 -31.52 -7.34
N ALA A 330 9.93 -30.90 -6.42
CA ALA A 330 8.99 -31.62 -5.55
C ALA A 330 7.94 -32.40 -6.36
N LEU A 331 7.47 -31.84 -7.48
CA LEU A 331 6.57 -32.57 -8.37
C LEU A 331 7.28 -33.75 -9.07
N SER A 332 8.51 -33.56 -9.56
CA SER A 332 9.27 -34.64 -10.19
C SER A 332 9.52 -35.79 -9.22
N GLU A 333 9.87 -35.50 -7.97
CA GLU A 333 10.05 -36.49 -6.90
C GLU A 333 8.71 -37.20 -6.57
N LEU A 334 7.59 -36.46 -6.46
CA LEU A 334 6.24 -37.05 -6.30
C LEU A 334 5.86 -37.99 -7.46
N GLN A 335 6.30 -37.71 -8.68
CA GLN A 335 5.97 -38.50 -9.88
C GLN A 335 6.75 -39.80 -10.00
N GLU A 336 7.73 -40.06 -9.13
CA GLU A 336 8.35 -41.39 -9.01
C GLU A 336 7.32 -42.44 -8.56
N ASP A 337 6.32 -42.04 -7.77
CA ASP A 337 5.12 -42.83 -7.54
C ASP A 337 4.18 -42.76 -8.75
N THR A 338 3.97 -43.92 -9.36
CA THR A 338 3.14 -44.09 -10.57
C THR A 338 1.70 -43.57 -10.40
N THR A 339 1.20 -43.52 -9.15
CA THR A 339 -0.11 -42.95 -8.79
C THR A 339 -0.24 -41.47 -9.20
N TYR A 340 0.86 -40.72 -9.19
CA TYR A 340 0.86 -39.26 -9.36
C TYR A 340 1.50 -38.77 -10.67
N GLN A 341 1.89 -39.67 -11.59
CA GLN A 341 2.49 -39.32 -12.90
C GLN A 341 1.67 -38.34 -13.75
N ARG A 342 0.36 -38.25 -13.51
CA ARG A 342 -0.56 -37.37 -14.26
C ARG A 342 -0.73 -35.98 -13.67
N VAL A 343 -0.07 -35.65 -12.56
CA VAL A 343 -0.09 -34.31 -11.96
C VAL A 343 0.73 -33.38 -12.83
N LYS A 344 0.21 -32.19 -13.17
CA LYS A 344 0.88 -31.22 -14.05
C LYS A 344 0.74 -29.81 -13.51
N LEU A 345 1.87 -29.11 -13.41
CA LEU A 345 1.90 -27.68 -13.08
C LEU A 345 1.31 -26.84 -14.22
N PRO A 346 0.65 -25.71 -13.91
CA PRO A 346 0.25 -24.77 -14.93
C PRO A 346 1.48 -24.12 -15.59
N ALA A 347 1.55 -24.23 -16.91
CA ALA A 347 2.70 -23.78 -17.69
C ALA A 347 2.55 -22.36 -18.24
N THR A 348 1.31 -21.88 -18.41
CA THR A 348 1.01 -20.57 -19.00
C THR A 348 0.14 -19.73 -18.06
N SER A 349 0.38 -18.41 -18.07
CA SER A 349 -0.41 -17.46 -17.30
C SER A 349 -1.35 -16.71 -18.24
N SER A 350 -2.65 -16.73 -17.91
CA SER A 350 -3.68 -15.92 -18.55
C SER A 350 -3.76 -14.50 -17.98
N LEU A 351 -2.96 -14.18 -16.96
CA LEU A 351 -3.04 -12.94 -16.18
C LEU A 351 -2.15 -11.82 -16.74
N LYS A 352 -1.23 -12.16 -17.66
CA LYS A 352 -0.29 -11.22 -18.24
C LYS A 352 -1.03 -10.06 -18.92
N GLY A 353 -0.68 -8.83 -18.55
CA GLY A 353 -1.28 -7.61 -19.10
C GLY A 353 -2.58 -7.16 -18.43
N MET A 354 -3.16 -7.95 -17.52
CA MET A 354 -4.29 -7.50 -16.68
C MET A 354 -3.80 -6.56 -15.58
N ASP A 355 -4.64 -5.61 -15.15
CA ASP A 355 -4.37 -4.83 -13.95
C ASP A 355 -4.43 -5.69 -12.68
N LYS A 356 -3.85 -5.17 -11.60
CA LYS A 356 -3.66 -5.92 -10.35
C LYS A 356 -4.96 -6.40 -9.74
N THR A 357 -6.02 -5.59 -9.78
CA THR A 357 -7.31 -5.93 -9.18
C THR A 357 -7.94 -7.13 -9.88
N HIS A 358 -7.94 -7.15 -11.22
CA HIS A 358 -8.44 -8.30 -11.99
C HIS A 358 -7.56 -9.53 -11.83
N GLN A 359 -6.23 -9.37 -11.72
CA GLN A 359 -5.35 -10.50 -11.40
C GLN A 359 -5.73 -11.14 -10.06
N VAL A 360 -5.89 -10.33 -9.00
CA VAL A 360 -6.25 -10.82 -7.67
C VAL A 360 -7.62 -11.51 -7.69
N GLN A 361 -8.63 -10.93 -8.34
CA GLN A 361 -9.96 -11.54 -8.46
C GLN A 361 -9.92 -12.92 -9.11
N LYS A 362 -9.06 -13.12 -10.13
CA LYS A 362 -8.90 -14.41 -10.80
C LYS A 362 -8.10 -15.42 -9.98
N ILE A 363 -7.12 -14.98 -9.19
CA ILE A 363 -6.26 -15.87 -8.40
C ILE A 363 -6.94 -16.32 -7.09
N SER A 364 -7.67 -15.43 -6.41
CA SER A 364 -8.24 -15.68 -5.09
C SER A 364 -8.99 -17.02 -4.94
N PRO A 365 -9.80 -17.49 -5.91
CA PRO A 365 -10.47 -18.79 -5.80
C PRO A 365 -9.56 -20.02 -5.77
N PHE A 366 -8.28 -19.85 -6.12
CA PHE A 366 -7.25 -20.91 -6.18
C PHE A 366 -6.32 -20.91 -4.96
N VAL A 367 -6.52 -19.98 -4.02
CA VAL A 367 -5.79 -19.87 -2.77
C VAL A 367 -6.71 -20.34 -1.64
N TYR A 368 -6.16 -21.18 -0.75
CA TYR A 368 -6.91 -21.85 0.30
C TYR A 368 -6.23 -21.68 1.65
N MET A 369 -7.02 -21.49 2.70
CA MET A 369 -6.52 -21.52 4.08
C MET A 369 -6.32 -22.98 4.51
N VAL A 370 -5.15 -23.30 5.05
CA VAL A 370 -4.85 -24.63 5.59
C VAL A 370 -5.30 -24.69 7.05
N LYS A 371 -6.03 -25.74 7.38
CA LYS A 371 -6.56 -26.04 8.71
C LYS A 371 -6.02 -27.40 9.17
N VAL A 372 -5.40 -27.43 10.34
CA VAL A 372 -4.76 -28.61 10.93
C VAL A 372 -5.23 -28.81 12.36
N ASN A 373 -5.18 -30.03 12.89
CA ASN A 373 -5.70 -30.35 14.23
C ASN A 373 -4.61 -30.62 15.27
#